data_AF-A0AAU0RFW5-F1
#
_entry.id   AF-A0AAU0RFW5-F1
#
_cell.length_a   1.000
_cell.length_b   1.000
_cell.length_c   1.000
_cell.angle_alpha   90.00
_cell.angle_beta   90.00
_cell.angle_gamma   90.00
#
_symmetry.space_group_name_H-M   'P 1'
#
loop_
_entity.id
_entity.type
_entity.pdbx_description
1 polymer ?
#
loop_
_entity_poly.entity_id
_entity_poly.type
_entity_poly.pdbx_seq_one_letter_code
_entity_poly.pdbx_strand_id
1 'polypeptide(L)'
;MKRFLILGYLITLTEVIFAQVKITGTVVSATDGKPLGFATVFINNTSKGGTTTEKGSFSIGGIVAGRYELIASYVGYETASNYLDINTEDVNIKITLQPKATVLKAFEVKRDPKREAYIKTFKETFIGKTDFAKNCVITNDEILDIGYNNAEQALKASTEDYLVINNAALGYKIRFMLKQYVNSDRDHTISYYGYAFYESMTTKKKAQMRQWLANRETVFHGSSLHFFRSLIEGNTEEEGFVVNEIVRRPRQRGYVHDTIVKNGKIMLNRDAYSDDSNYVNYRIPIALKPVDLMKPSDSLEDKYVLHCENMLMVSYMKELEANKYARMMGRLPRQQESMIRFFQPDCTFSKEGVCVDPLAMLFSGYWGFEKLADQVPYDYVSTSRK
;
A
#
# COMPACT_ATOMS: atom_id res chain seq x y z
N MET A 1 -19.01 50.03 -15.06
CA MET A 1 -17.91 49.15 -15.50
C MET A 1 -17.36 48.26 -14.37
N LYS A 2 -17.05 48.78 -13.16
CA LYS A 2 -16.59 47.94 -12.02
C LYS A 2 -17.59 46.86 -11.54
N ARG A 3 -18.91 47.09 -11.65
CA ARG A 3 -19.94 46.08 -11.30
C ARG A 3 -20.07 44.92 -12.30
N PHE A 4 -19.70 45.14 -13.56
CA PHE A 4 -19.65 44.07 -14.58
C PHE A 4 -18.39 43.21 -14.46
N LEU A 5 -17.28 43.77 -13.92
CA LEU A 5 -16.05 43.02 -13.66
C LEU A 5 -16.18 42.02 -12.48
N ILE A 6 -17.00 42.34 -11.48
CA ILE A 6 -17.28 41.43 -10.35
C ILE A 6 -18.17 40.25 -10.79
N LEU A 7 -19.09 40.48 -11.75
CA LEU A 7 -19.94 39.42 -12.30
C LEU A 7 -19.14 38.45 -13.19
N GLY A 8 -18.11 38.95 -13.90
CA GLY A 8 -17.17 38.13 -14.66
C GLY A 8 -16.27 37.26 -13.78
N TYR A 9 -15.87 37.74 -12.59
CA TYR A 9 -15.06 36.99 -11.63
C TYR A 9 -15.84 35.87 -10.92
N LEU A 10 -17.17 35.99 -10.83
CA LEU A 10 -18.01 34.94 -10.24
C LEU A 10 -18.27 33.75 -11.19
N ILE A 11 -18.11 33.92 -12.51
CA ILE A 11 -18.39 32.87 -13.51
C ILE A 11 -17.19 31.93 -13.71
N THR A 12 -15.99 32.31 -13.28
CA THR A 12 -14.79 31.45 -13.32
C THR A 12 -14.64 30.54 -12.09
N LEU A 13 -15.62 30.54 -11.18
CA LEU A 13 -15.68 29.73 -9.96
C LEU A 13 -16.57 28.48 -10.12
N THR A 14 -16.64 27.92 -11.33
CA THR A 14 -17.17 26.57 -11.50
C THR A 14 -16.16 25.59 -10.92
N GLU A 15 -16.25 25.35 -9.61
CA GLU A 15 -15.66 24.16 -9.02
C GLU A 15 -16.22 22.95 -9.77
N VAL A 16 -15.33 22.18 -10.38
CA VAL A 16 -15.68 20.88 -10.96
C VAL A 16 -16.05 19.99 -9.79
N ILE A 17 -17.34 19.93 -9.45
CA ILE A 17 -17.86 18.95 -8.50
C ILE A 17 -17.70 17.59 -9.18
N PHE A 18 -16.65 16.86 -8.81
CA PHE A 18 -16.54 15.45 -9.20
C PHE A 18 -17.78 14.72 -8.65
N ALA A 19 -18.58 14.16 -9.55
CA ALA A 19 -19.76 13.39 -9.17
C ALA A 19 -19.32 12.22 -8.29
N GLN A 20 -19.76 12.21 -7.03
CA GLN A 20 -19.56 11.08 -6.14
C GLN A 20 -20.60 10.02 -6.45
N VAL A 21 -20.12 8.85 -6.83
CA VAL A 21 -20.91 7.70 -7.22
C VAL A 21 -21.14 6.78 -6.02
N LYS A 22 -22.22 5.99 -6.06
CA LYS A 22 -22.51 4.93 -5.13
C LYS A 22 -22.34 3.56 -5.76
N ILE A 23 -21.75 2.65 -5.00
CA ILE A 23 -21.80 1.21 -5.26
C ILE A 23 -22.89 0.63 -4.36
N THR A 24 -23.92 0.10 -4.98
CA THR A 24 -25.02 -0.58 -4.30
C THR A 24 -25.04 -2.05 -4.71
N GLY A 25 -25.69 -2.89 -3.92
CA GLY A 25 -25.81 -4.27 -4.31
C GLY A 25 -26.40 -5.17 -3.26
N THR A 26 -26.35 -6.46 -3.56
CA THR A 26 -26.75 -7.53 -2.64
C THR A 26 -25.66 -8.60 -2.57
N VAL A 27 -25.46 -9.16 -1.37
CA VAL A 27 -24.62 -10.32 -1.15
C VAL A 27 -25.52 -11.52 -0.89
N VAL A 28 -25.31 -12.60 -1.62
CA VAL A 28 -26.10 -13.84 -1.51
C VAL A 28 -25.22 -15.07 -1.41
N SER A 29 -25.77 -16.15 -0.86
CA SER A 29 -25.14 -17.46 -0.88
C SER A 29 -25.23 -18.08 -2.27
N ALA A 30 -24.13 -18.69 -2.72
CA ALA A 30 -24.09 -19.46 -3.97
C ALA A 30 -24.96 -20.72 -3.95
N THR A 31 -25.18 -21.33 -2.78
CA THR A 31 -25.83 -22.64 -2.67
C THR A 31 -27.34 -22.55 -2.75
N ASP A 32 -27.95 -21.55 -2.14
CA ASP A 32 -29.41 -21.43 -2.05
C ASP A 32 -29.94 -20.05 -2.51
N GLY A 33 -29.05 -19.15 -2.94
CA GLY A 33 -29.41 -17.80 -3.38
C GLY A 33 -29.93 -16.89 -2.28
N LYS A 34 -29.90 -17.32 -1.01
CA LYS A 34 -30.43 -16.51 0.10
C LYS A 34 -29.53 -15.30 0.38
N PRO A 35 -30.13 -14.16 0.78
CA PRO A 35 -29.36 -12.99 1.17
C PRO A 35 -28.50 -13.26 2.40
N LEU A 36 -27.26 -12.80 2.35
CA LEU A 36 -26.32 -12.86 3.48
C LEU A 36 -26.33 -11.53 4.20
N GLY A 37 -27.08 -11.46 5.30
CA GLY A 37 -27.12 -10.28 6.16
C GLY A 37 -25.90 -10.19 7.07
N PHE A 38 -25.46 -8.96 7.35
CA PHE A 38 -24.26 -8.65 8.15
C PHE A 38 -22.93 -9.12 7.51
N ALA A 39 -22.91 -9.39 6.21
CA ALA A 39 -21.68 -9.57 5.43
C ALA A 39 -20.92 -8.25 5.34
N THR A 40 -19.59 -8.32 5.47
CA THR A 40 -18.72 -7.13 5.32
C THR A 40 -18.43 -6.94 3.83
N VAL A 41 -18.65 -5.72 3.33
CA VAL A 41 -18.36 -5.31 1.95
C VAL A 41 -17.56 -4.01 1.96
N PHE A 42 -16.40 -3.98 1.32
CA PHE A 42 -15.52 -2.80 1.31
C PHE A 42 -14.61 -2.75 0.09
N ILE A 43 -14.09 -1.55 -0.21
CA ILE A 43 -13.06 -1.35 -1.23
C ILE A 43 -11.69 -1.58 -0.58
N ASN A 44 -10.90 -2.49 -1.15
CA ASN A 44 -9.61 -2.90 -0.60
C ASN A 44 -8.66 -1.70 -0.37
N ASN A 45 -7.97 -1.71 0.77
CA ASN A 45 -7.02 -0.69 1.24
C ASN A 45 -7.63 0.71 1.40
N THR A 46 -8.94 0.83 1.57
CA THR A 46 -9.63 2.11 1.80
C THR A 46 -10.40 2.13 3.11
N SER A 47 -10.95 3.31 3.43
CA SER A 47 -11.97 3.48 4.47
C SER A 47 -13.41 3.36 3.97
N LYS A 48 -13.63 3.00 2.69
CA LYS A 48 -14.94 2.91 2.06
C LYS A 48 -15.50 1.49 2.14
N GLY A 49 -16.56 1.32 2.93
CA GLY A 49 -17.20 0.02 3.10
C GLY A 49 -18.32 0.05 4.12
N GLY A 50 -18.85 -1.12 4.43
CA GLY A 50 -19.90 -1.30 5.41
C GLY A 50 -20.29 -2.76 5.57
N THR A 51 -21.44 -2.96 6.18
CA THR A 51 -22.07 -4.27 6.38
C THR A 51 -23.40 -4.33 5.65
N THR A 52 -23.76 -5.49 5.11
CA THR A 52 -25.06 -5.71 4.51
C THR A 52 -26.17 -5.67 5.56
N THR A 53 -27.36 -5.23 5.14
CA THR A 53 -28.60 -5.31 5.94
C THR A 53 -29.07 -6.75 6.07
N GLU A 54 -30.11 -7.02 6.87
CA GLU A 54 -30.74 -8.34 6.96
C GLU A 54 -31.18 -8.92 5.60
N LYS A 55 -31.49 -8.05 4.63
CA LYS A 55 -31.85 -8.44 3.25
C LYS A 55 -30.63 -8.65 2.34
N GLY A 56 -29.42 -8.65 2.90
CA GLY A 56 -28.17 -8.80 2.17
C GLY A 56 -27.76 -7.57 1.36
N SER A 57 -28.49 -6.45 1.45
CA SER A 57 -28.23 -5.25 0.65
C SER A 57 -27.14 -4.37 1.27
N PHE A 58 -26.28 -3.74 0.46
CA PHE A 58 -25.28 -2.77 0.89
C PHE A 58 -25.30 -1.50 0.03
N SER A 59 -24.72 -0.43 0.56
CA SER A 59 -24.44 0.82 -0.18
C SER A 59 -23.15 1.45 0.32
N ILE A 60 -22.24 1.76 -0.60
CA ILE A 60 -20.97 2.45 -0.35
C ILE A 60 -20.98 3.71 -1.21
N GLY A 61 -20.94 4.89 -0.59
CA GLY A 61 -20.98 6.17 -1.28
C GLY A 61 -19.67 6.94 -1.21
N GLY A 62 -19.60 8.04 -1.97
CA GLY A 62 -18.43 8.90 -1.99
C GLY A 62 -17.28 8.28 -2.77
N ILE A 63 -17.61 7.53 -3.83
CA ILE A 63 -16.65 6.88 -4.71
C ILE A 63 -16.42 7.79 -5.91
N VAL A 64 -15.16 8.12 -6.18
CA VAL A 64 -14.79 8.80 -7.42
C VAL A 64 -14.69 7.74 -8.52
N ALA A 65 -14.87 8.13 -9.79
CA ALA A 65 -14.62 7.24 -10.92
C ALA A 65 -13.25 6.53 -10.76
N GLY A 66 -13.02 5.38 -11.37
CA GLY A 66 -11.79 4.60 -11.23
C GLY A 66 -12.06 3.12 -10.98
N ARG A 67 -11.00 2.31 -11.04
CA ARG A 67 -11.09 0.87 -10.85
C ARG A 67 -10.73 0.45 -9.43
N TYR A 68 -11.64 -0.26 -8.78
CA TYR A 68 -11.52 -0.68 -7.40
C TYR A 68 -11.61 -2.20 -7.27
N GLU A 69 -10.92 -2.75 -6.28
CA GLU A 69 -11.11 -4.13 -5.84
C GLU A 69 -12.13 -4.15 -4.70
N LEU A 70 -13.33 -4.65 -4.97
CA LEU A 70 -14.39 -4.79 -3.98
C LEU A 70 -14.33 -6.16 -3.32
N ILE A 71 -14.20 -6.16 -2.01
CA ILE A 71 -14.10 -7.35 -1.17
C ILE A 71 -15.41 -7.58 -0.46
N ALA A 72 -15.93 -8.80 -0.54
CA ALA A 72 -17.08 -9.25 0.25
C ALA A 72 -16.71 -10.50 1.05
N SER A 73 -17.07 -10.50 2.34
CA SER A 73 -16.77 -11.59 3.25
C SER A 73 -17.91 -11.85 4.21
N TYR A 74 -18.10 -13.12 4.55
CA TYR A 74 -19.09 -13.58 5.50
C TYR A 74 -18.56 -14.82 6.22
N VAL A 75 -18.89 -14.97 7.50
CA VAL A 75 -18.38 -16.07 8.33
C VAL A 75 -18.85 -17.40 7.74
N GLY A 76 -17.91 -18.33 7.54
CA GLY A 76 -18.18 -19.63 6.92
C GLY A 76 -18.18 -19.63 5.40
N TYR A 77 -17.88 -18.49 4.74
CA TYR A 77 -17.82 -18.36 3.29
C TYR A 77 -16.44 -17.94 2.80
N GLU A 78 -16.12 -18.29 1.57
CA GLU A 78 -14.95 -17.80 0.86
C GLU A 78 -15.09 -16.29 0.61
N THR A 79 -13.99 -15.57 0.75
CA THR A 79 -13.95 -14.14 0.46
C THR A 79 -13.97 -13.94 -1.05
N ALA A 80 -14.96 -13.19 -1.54
CA ALA A 80 -14.98 -12.77 -2.93
C ALA A 80 -14.18 -11.47 -3.10
N SER A 81 -13.38 -11.41 -4.16
CA SER A 81 -12.72 -10.19 -4.65
C SER A 81 -13.17 -9.95 -6.08
N ASN A 82 -13.81 -8.80 -6.33
CA ASN A 82 -14.32 -8.41 -7.63
C ASN A 82 -13.75 -7.04 -8.02
N TYR A 83 -13.06 -6.95 -9.15
CA TYR A 83 -12.69 -5.66 -9.71
C TYR A 83 -13.91 -4.98 -10.35
N LEU A 84 -14.08 -3.70 -10.06
CA LEU A 84 -15.15 -2.85 -10.58
C LEU A 84 -14.54 -1.60 -11.18
N ASP A 85 -14.89 -1.30 -12.44
CA ASP A 85 -14.63 -0.02 -13.06
C ASP A 85 -15.83 0.91 -12.78
N ILE A 86 -15.61 1.97 -12.01
CA ILE A 86 -16.62 2.94 -11.63
C ILE A 86 -16.46 4.16 -12.54
N ASN A 87 -17.52 4.54 -13.23
CA ASN A 87 -17.51 5.73 -14.09
C ASN A 87 -18.24 6.88 -13.37
N THR A 88 -19.08 7.63 -14.08
CA THR A 88 -19.87 8.73 -13.52
C THR A 88 -21.26 8.30 -13.02
N GLU A 89 -21.62 7.03 -13.13
CA GLU A 89 -22.95 6.51 -12.80
C GLU A 89 -22.94 5.50 -11.65
N ASP A 90 -24.01 5.51 -10.85
CA ASP A 90 -24.22 4.56 -9.75
C ASP A 90 -24.19 3.11 -10.26
N VAL A 91 -23.45 2.27 -9.53
CA VAL A 91 -23.26 0.86 -9.90
C VAL A 91 -24.11 -0.01 -8.98
N ASN A 92 -24.84 -0.96 -9.55
CA ASN A 92 -25.56 -2.00 -8.81
C ASN A 92 -24.99 -3.38 -9.15
N ILE A 93 -24.57 -4.13 -8.13
CA ILE A 93 -24.00 -5.46 -8.31
C ILE A 93 -24.61 -6.52 -7.41
N LYS A 94 -24.56 -7.76 -7.88
CA LYS A 94 -24.83 -8.94 -7.06
C LYS A 94 -23.52 -9.66 -6.81
N ILE A 95 -23.19 -9.85 -5.54
CA ILE A 95 -22.02 -10.62 -5.11
C ILE A 95 -22.50 -11.96 -4.58
N THR A 96 -21.91 -13.04 -5.08
CA THR A 96 -22.26 -14.41 -4.69
C THR A 96 -21.09 -15.00 -3.92
N LEU A 97 -21.32 -15.45 -2.68
CA LEU A 97 -20.30 -16.07 -1.86
C LEU A 97 -20.46 -17.59 -1.83
N GLN A 98 -19.36 -18.31 -2.03
CA GLN A 98 -19.29 -19.76 -1.89
C GLN A 98 -19.10 -20.12 -0.42
N PRO A 99 -19.86 -21.06 0.16
CA PRO A 99 -19.53 -21.60 1.48
C PRO A 99 -18.14 -22.21 1.46
N LYS A 100 -17.34 -22.00 2.52
CA LYS A 100 -16.05 -22.67 2.64
C LYS A 100 -16.31 -24.18 2.68
N ALA A 101 -15.63 -24.93 1.82
CA ALA A 101 -15.62 -26.38 1.96
C ALA A 101 -15.13 -26.72 3.38
N THR A 102 -15.93 -27.46 4.15
CA THR A 102 -15.56 -27.87 5.50
C THR A 102 -14.48 -28.94 5.41
N VAL A 103 -13.25 -28.54 5.10
CA VAL A 103 -12.10 -29.34 5.47
C VAL A 103 -11.87 -29.00 6.93
N LEU A 104 -12.31 -29.89 7.81
CA LEU A 104 -11.79 -29.96 9.17
C LEU A 104 -10.29 -30.27 9.03
N LYS A 105 -9.48 -29.24 8.73
CA LYS A 105 -8.13 -29.22 9.26
C LYS A 105 -8.37 -29.19 10.75
N ALA A 106 -8.17 -30.33 11.41
CA ALA A 106 -7.88 -30.29 12.82
C ALA A 106 -6.83 -29.19 12.97
N PHE A 107 -7.13 -28.16 13.76
CA PHE A 107 -6.07 -27.36 14.32
C PHE A 107 -5.27 -28.34 15.18
N GLU A 108 -4.37 -29.10 14.54
CA GLU A 108 -3.17 -29.51 15.22
C GLU A 108 -2.54 -28.18 15.59
N VAL A 109 -2.88 -27.70 16.78
CA VAL A 109 -1.98 -26.85 17.54
C VAL A 109 -0.76 -27.73 17.78
N LYS A 110 0.06 -27.91 16.73
CA LYS A 110 1.46 -28.24 16.90
C LYS A 110 1.93 -27.08 17.75
N ARG A 111 2.11 -27.36 19.04
CA ARG A 111 2.80 -26.47 19.96
C ARG A 111 4.21 -26.34 19.40
N ASP A 112 4.37 -25.46 18.43
CA ASP A 112 5.66 -25.06 17.94
C ASP A 112 6.26 -24.18 19.04
N PRO A 113 7.32 -24.63 19.72
CA PRO A 113 7.94 -23.86 20.78
C PRO A 113 8.49 -22.50 20.27
N LYS A 114 8.64 -22.33 18.95
CA LYS A 114 9.09 -21.08 18.32
C LYS A 114 7.94 -20.17 17.89
N ARG A 115 6.67 -20.56 18.06
CA ARG A 115 5.52 -19.76 17.60
C ARG A 115 5.54 -18.33 18.11
N GLU A 116 5.86 -18.11 19.39
CA GLU A 116 5.95 -16.76 19.97
C GLU A 116 7.06 -15.93 19.32
N ALA A 117 8.21 -16.55 19.02
CA ALA A 117 9.30 -15.90 18.31
C ALA A 117 8.89 -15.56 16.87
N TYR A 118 8.17 -16.45 16.19
CA TYR A 118 7.63 -16.20 14.85
C TYR A 118 6.63 -15.06 14.83
N ILE A 119 5.70 -15.01 15.79
CA ILE A 119 4.75 -13.89 15.93
C ILE A 119 5.49 -12.58 16.19
N LYS A 120 6.53 -12.59 17.04
CA LYS A 120 7.35 -11.41 17.28
C LYS A 120 8.01 -10.92 15.97
N THR A 121 8.65 -11.82 15.22
CA THR A 121 9.26 -11.50 13.92
C THR A 121 8.22 -10.97 12.93
N PHE A 122 7.05 -11.61 12.84
CA PHE A 122 5.94 -11.17 12.02
C PHE A 122 5.50 -9.74 12.39
N LYS A 123 5.21 -9.46 13.66
CA LYS A 123 4.83 -8.12 14.12
C LYS A 123 5.89 -7.07 13.77
N GLU A 124 7.16 -7.37 14.03
CA GLU A 124 8.28 -6.47 13.74
C GLU A 124 8.45 -6.14 12.26
N THR A 125 8.10 -7.05 11.36
CA THR A 125 8.32 -6.92 9.91
C THR A 125 7.06 -6.56 9.13
N PHE A 126 5.88 -6.83 9.68
CA PHE A 126 4.58 -6.51 9.10
C PHE A 126 4.02 -5.17 9.63
N ILE A 127 4.10 -4.92 10.95
CA ILE A 127 3.68 -3.64 11.55
C ILE A 127 4.80 -2.60 11.45
N GLY A 128 6.05 -3.04 11.57
CA GLY A 128 7.24 -2.18 11.47
C GLY A 128 7.88 -1.88 12.83
N LYS A 129 8.90 -1.01 12.79
CA LYS A 129 9.72 -0.66 13.96
C LYS A 129 9.76 0.84 14.22
N THR A 130 8.95 1.65 13.55
CA THR A 130 8.93 3.11 13.71
C THR A 130 8.36 3.54 15.06
N ASP A 131 8.36 4.85 15.34
CA ASP A 131 7.70 5.37 16.54
C ASP A 131 6.16 5.26 16.44
N PHE A 132 5.60 5.27 15.22
CA PHE A 132 4.18 4.97 15.00
C PHE A 132 3.86 3.50 15.29
N ALA A 133 4.75 2.57 14.89
CA ALA A 133 4.60 1.15 15.16
C ALA A 133 4.51 0.79 16.65
N LYS A 134 5.15 1.57 17.54
CA LYS A 134 5.03 1.39 19.00
C LYS A 134 3.59 1.53 19.53
N ASN A 135 2.75 2.27 18.81
CA ASN A 135 1.34 2.51 19.12
C ASN A 135 0.39 1.71 18.21
N CYS A 136 0.90 0.69 17.53
CA CYS A 136 0.14 -0.16 16.63
C CYS A 136 0.13 -1.61 17.15
N VAL A 137 -1.06 -2.14 17.45
CA VAL A 137 -1.21 -3.43 18.15
C VAL A 137 -2.16 -4.34 17.40
N ILE A 138 -1.70 -5.56 17.10
CA ILE A 138 -2.57 -6.67 16.65
C ILE A 138 -3.27 -7.25 17.88
N THR A 139 -4.60 -7.26 17.90
CA THR A 139 -5.39 -7.63 19.09
C THR A 139 -5.82 -9.09 19.13
N ASN A 140 -5.68 -9.81 18.02
CA ASN A 140 -6.10 -11.21 17.85
C ASN A 140 -5.04 -12.01 17.07
N ASP A 141 -3.77 -11.93 17.47
CA ASP A 141 -2.67 -12.59 16.75
C ASP A 141 -2.68 -14.13 16.89
N GLU A 142 -3.51 -14.67 17.77
CA GLU A 142 -3.75 -16.10 17.88
C GLU A 142 -4.29 -16.73 16.59
N ILE A 143 -4.98 -15.96 15.73
CA ILE A 143 -5.56 -16.48 14.48
C ILE A 143 -4.54 -16.72 13.37
N LEU A 144 -3.29 -16.27 13.54
CA LEU A 144 -2.22 -16.46 12.57
C LEU A 144 -1.92 -17.95 12.40
N ASP A 145 -2.13 -18.48 11.19
CA ASP A 145 -1.48 -19.70 10.73
C ASP A 145 -0.06 -19.29 10.33
N ILE A 146 0.91 -19.59 11.19
CA ILE A 146 2.28 -19.10 11.08
C ILE A 146 3.27 -20.21 11.38
N GLY A 147 4.30 -20.33 10.54
CA GLY A 147 5.33 -21.34 10.69
C GLY A 147 6.51 -21.10 9.77
N TYR A 148 7.66 -21.66 10.15
CA TYR A 148 8.86 -21.61 9.33
C TYR A 148 8.92 -22.81 8.39
N ASN A 149 9.05 -22.54 7.09
CA ASN A 149 9.26 -23.55 6.07
C ASN A 149 10.77 -23.73 5.85
N ASN A 150 11.32 -24.87 6.31
CA ASN A 150 12.75 -25.15 6.19
C ASN A 150 13.21 -25.36 4.74
N ALA A 151 12.37 -25.94 3.88
CA ALA A 151 12.72 -26.18 2.48
C ALA A 151 12.82 -24.86 1.69
N GLU A 152 11.94 -23.91 2.01
CA GLU A 152 11.94 -22.58 1.40
C GLU A 152 12.78 -21.55 2.15
N GLN A 153 13.31 -21.90 3.33
CA GLN A 153 14.05 -21.02 4.23
C GLN A 153 13.30 -19.70 4.49
N ALA A 154 12.03 -19.81 4.84
CA ALA A 154 11.17 -18.64 5.01
C ALA A 154 10.15 -18.81 6.13
N LEU A 155 9.94 -17.74 6.90
CA LEU A 155 8.79 -17.61 7.78
C LEU A 155 7.55 -17.26 6.94
N LYS A 156 6.51 -18.08 7.03
CA LYS A 156 5.25 -17.87 6.32
C LYS A 156 4.10 -17.66 7.29
N ALA A 157 3.16 -16.80 6.89
CA ALA A 157 1.92 -16.61 7.64
C ALA A 157 0.72 -16.33 6.73
N SER A 158 -0.47 -16.69 7.20
CA SER A 158 -1.76 -16.34 6.60
C SER A 158 -2.87 -16.32 7.66
N THR A 159 -4.05 -15.82 7.29
CA THR A 159 -5.25 -15.86 8.12
C THR A 159 -6.49 -16.23 7.33
N GLU A 160 -7.40 -16.95 7.98
CA GLU A 160 -8.72 -17.30 7.45
C GLU A 160 -9.80 -16.23 7.73
N ASP A 161 -9.50 -15.33 8.67
CA ASP A 161 -10.33 -14.19 9.09
C ASP A 161 -9.45 -12.93 9.26
N TYR A 162 -10.05 -11.80 9.60
CA TYR A 162 -9.35 -10.52 9.75
C TYR A 162 -8.48 -10.46 11.01
N LEU A 163 -7.20 -10.14 10.83
CA LEU A 163 -6.38 -9.53 11.87
C LEU A 163 -6.97 -8.16 12.18
N VAL A 164 -7.18 -7.89 13.45
CA VAL A 164 -7.63 -6.59 13.96
C VAL A 164 -6.43 -5.86 14.52
N ILE A 165 -6.13 -4.71 13.93
CA ILE A 165 -4.93 -3.94 14.18
C ILE A 165 -5.34 -2.54 14.62
N ASN A 166 -5.06 -2.19 15.87
CA ASN A 166 -5.34 -0.87 16.42
C ASN A 166 -4.10 0.00 16.25
N ASN A 167 -4.12 0.90 15.27
CA ASN A 167 -3.11 1.94 15.08
C ASN A 167 -3.54 3.21 15.83
N ALA A 168 -3.22 3.28 17.12
CA ALA A 168 -3.59 4.41 17.97
C ALA A 168 -2.80 5.69 17.64
N ALA A 169 -1.67 5.58 16.95
CA ALA A 169 -0.91 6.72 16.45
C ALA A 169 -1.64 7.46 15.33
N LEU A 170 -2.22 6.71 14.37
CA LEU A 170 -2.96 7.29 13.25
C LEU A 170 -4.47 7.36 13.50
N GLY A 171 -4.96 6.77 14.59
CA GLY A 171 -6.39 6.72 14.90
C GLY A 171 -7.17 5.85 13.93
N TYR A 172 -6.59 4.69 13.56
CA TYR A 172 -7.24 3.70 12.71
C TYR A 172 -7.38 2.37 13.44
N LYS A 173 -8.54 1.72 13.24
CA LYS A 173 -8.70 0.29 13.43
C LYS A 173 -8.67 -0.35 12.04
N ILE A 174 -7.69 -1.21 11.80
CA ILE A 174 -7.49 -1.86 10.50
C ILE A 174 -7.93 -3.31 10.63
N ARG A 175 -8.82 -3.75 9.75
CA ARG A 175 -9.14 -5.16 9.55
C ARG A 175 -8.34 -5.65 8.36
N PHE A 176 -7.40 -6.56 8.58
CA PHE A 176 -6.49 -7.07 7.55
C PHE A 176 -6.64 -8.58 7.38
N MET A 177 -7.10 -9.03 6.23
CA MET A 177 -7.13 -10.46 5.89
C MET A 177 -5.84 -10.83 5.18
N LEU A 178 -4.94 -11.52 5.89
CA LEU A 178 -3.62 -11.87 5.38
C LEU A 178 -3.69 -13.10 4.51
N LYS A 179 -3.62 -12.92 3.18
CA LYS A 179 -3.62 -14.06 2.25
C LYS A 179 -2.26 -14.74 2.20
N GLN A 180 -1.20 -13.94 2.22
CA GLN A 180 0.16 -14.46 2.21
C GLN A 180 1.09 -13.47 2.90
N TYR A 181 2.01 -14.00 3.69
CA TYR A 181 3.20 -13.33 4.19
C TYR A 181 4.38 -14.29 4.02
N VAL A 182 5.50 -13.76 3.54
CA VAL A 182 6.77 -14.47 3.38
C VAL A 182 7.89 -13.56 3.84
N ASN A 183 8.66 -14.00 4.81
CA ASN A 183 9.92 -13.40 5.19
C ASN A 183 11.03 -14.41 4.89
N SER A 184 11.73 -14.15 3.78
CA SER A 184 12.70 -15.06 3.17
C SER A 184 14.09 -14.82 3.72
N ASP A 185 14.69 -15.83 4.33
CA ASP A 185 16.10 -15.78 4.77
C ASP A 185 17.05 -15.88 3.58
N ARG A 186 16.63 -16.58 2.51
CA ARG A 186 17.43 -16.79 1.30
C ARG A 186 17.67 -15.48 0.54
N ASP A 187 16.61 -14.68 0.39
CA ASP A 187 16.62 -13.49 -0.46
C ASP A 187 16.62 -12.19 0.36
N HIS A 188 16.50 -12.29 1.68
CA HIS A 188 16.36 -11.17 2.63
C HIS A 188 15.19 -10.22 2.30
N THR A 189 14.12 -10.78 1.72
CA THR A 189 12.91 -10.03 1.35
C THR A 189 11.74 -10.36 2.24
N ILE A 190 10.89 -9.36 2.47
CA ILE A 190 9.59 -9.52 3.12
C ILE A 190 8.53 -9.14 2.09
N SER A 191 7.62 -10.06 1.79
CA SER A 191 6.47 -9.82 0.94
C SER A 191 5.19 -10.22 1.66
N TYR A 192 4.13 -9.44 1.47
CA TYR A 192 2.81 -9.80 1.97
C TYR A 192 1.72 -9.29 1.03
N TYR A 193 0.62 -10.02 0.98
CA TYR A 193 -0.58 -9.68 0.23
C TYR A 193 -1.82 -10.01 1.06
N GLY A 194 -2.83 -9.16 0.95
CA GLY A 194 -4.06 -9.30 1.69
C GLY A 194 -5.03 -8.16 1.45
N TYR A 195 -6.16 -8.23 2.14
CA TYR A 195 -7.23 -7.25 2.03
C TYR A 195 -7.33 -6.41 3.30
N ALA A 196 -7.21 -5.09 3.17
CA ALA A 196 -7.25 -4.18 4.30
C ALA A 196 -8.50 -3.28 4.25
N PHE A 197 -9.17 -3.13 5.39
CA PHE A 197 -10.24 -2.15 5.59
C PHE A 197 -9.89 -1.24 6.76
N TYR A 198 -9.96 0.07 6.54
CA TYR A 198 -9.57 1.08 7.50
C TYR A 198 -10.79 1.76 8.13
N GLU A 199 -10.95 1.62 9.44
CA GLU A 199 -12.00 2.30 10.20
C GLU A 199 -11.38 3.43 11.01
N SER A 200 -11.86 4.66 10.81
CA SER A 200 -11.42 5.79 11.64
C SER A 200 -11.91 5.61 13.08
N MET A 201 -10.99 5.69 14.03
CA MET A 201 -11.34 5.71 15.44
C MET A 201 -12.01 7.03 15.81
N THR A 202 -12.87 7.01 16.83
CA THR A 202 -13.53 8.21 17.35
C THR A 202 -12.94 8.62 18.69
N THR A 203 -12.95 9.92 18.98
CA THR A 203 -12.54 10.46 20.27
C THR A 203 -13.29 11.75 20.56
N LYS A 204 -13.63 11.97 21.84
CA LYS A 204 -14.20 13.23 22.31
C LYS A 204 -13.12 14.32 22.50
N LYS A 205 -11.83 13.93 22.55
CA LYS A 205 -10.71 14.84 22.80
C LYS A 205 -10.24 15.48 21.50
N LYS A 206 -10.57 16.78 21.30
CA LYS A 206 -10.13 17.54 20.11
C LYS A 206 -8.62 17.51 19.88
N ALA A 207 -7.81 17.52 20.94
CA ALA A 207 -6.35 17.44 20.84
C ALA A 207 -5.87 16.12 20.22
N GLN A 208 -6.49 15.00 20.60
CA GLN A 208 -6.17 13.69 20.05
C GLN A 208 -6.58 13.58 18.57
N MET A 209 -7.75 14.12 18.21
CA MET A 209 -8.18 14.18 16.81
C MET A 209 -7.19 14.99 15.95
N ARG A 210 -6.73 16.16 16.43
CA ARG A 210 -5.70 16.94 15.74
C ARG A 210 -4.37 16.19 15.61
N GLN A 211 -3.97 15.46 16.65
CA GLN A 211 -2.75 14.65 16.60
C GLN A 211 -2.86 13.55 15.54
N TRP A 212 -3.99 12.86 15.45
CA TRP A 212 -4.21 11.84 14.42
C TRP A 212 -4.15 12.43 13.02
N LEU A 213 -4.80 13.57 12.78
CA LEU A 213 -4.73 14.25 11.49
C LEU A 213 -3.31 14.69 11.14
N ALA A 214 -2.58 15.28 12.09
CA ALA A 214 -1.18 15.67 11.89
C ALA A 214 -0.29 14.46 11.58
N ASN A 215 -0.45 13.36 12.32
CA ASN A 215 0.32 12.14 12.08
C ASN A 215 0.01 11.53 10.71
N ARG A 216 -1.26 11.55 10.26
CA ARG A 216 -1.66 11.08 8.92
C ARG A 216 -1.02 11.91 7.81
N GLU A 217 -0.93 13.22 7.96
CA GLU A 217 -0.19 14.08 7.02
C GLU A 217 1.30 13.72 7.02
N THR A 218 1.89 13.54 8.20
CA THR A 218 3.30 13.16 8.34
C THR A 218 3.61 11.84 7.63
N VAL A 219 2.78 10.79 7.80
CA VAL A 219 3.03 9.50 7.12
C VAL A 219 2.64 9.52 5.64
N PHE A 220 1.80 10.45 5.21
CA PHE A 220 1.43 10.57 3.80
C PHE A 220 2.56 11.21 2.98
N HIS A 221 3.11 12.33 3.46
CA HIS A 221 4.22 12.98 2.77
C HIS A 221 5.46 12.06 2.75
N GLY A 222 6.22 12.13 1.66
CA GLY A 222 7.33 11.20 1.41
C GLY A 222 6.98 9.74 1.12
N SER A 223 5.74 9.28 1.38
CA SER A 223 5.33 7.89 1.15
C SER A 223 5.30 7.47 -0.33
N SER A 224 5.27 6.17 -0.58
CA SER A 224 5.11 5.63 -1.94
C SER A 224 3.77 6.01 -2.57
N LEU A 225 2.69 6.11 -1.78
CA LEU A 225 1.39 6.58 -2.26
C LEU A 225 1.46 8.04 -2.73
N HIS A 226 2.13 8.91 -1.97
CA HIS A 226 2.35 10.31 -2.38
C HIS A 226 3.21 10.39 -3.64
N PHE A 227 4.27 9.59 -3.71
CA PHE A 227 5.13 9.53 -4.90
C PHE A 227 4.35 9.13 -6.16
N PHE A 228 3.64 8.00 -6.15
CA PHE A 228 2.93 7.55 -7.35
C PHE A 228 1.82 8.50 -7.78
N ARG A 229 1.13 9.16 -6.84
CA ARG A 229 0.17 10.22 -7.18
C ARG A 229 0.84 11.42 -7.84
N SER A 230 1.98 11.87 -7.31
CA SER A 230 2.74 12.97 -7.92
C SER A 230 3.30 12.60 -9.30
N LEU A 231 3.60 11.33 -9.53
CA LEU A 231 4.05 10.80 -10.82
C LEU A 231 2.92 10.84 -11.85
N ILE A 232 1.71 10.42 -11.47
CA ILE A 232 0.50 10.49 -12.29
C ILE A 232 0.16 11.94 -12.65
N GLU A 233 0.27 12.84 -11.68
CA GLU A 233 -0.01 14.28 -11.87
C GLU A 233 1.11 15.02 -12.62
N GLY A 234 2.27 14.39 -12.79
CA GLY A 234 3.42 14.97 -13.47
C GLY A 234 4.17 16.06 -12.66
N ASN A 235 3.96 16.15 -11.34
CA ASN A 235 4.45 17.23 -10.47
C ASN A 235 5.44 16.75 -9.40
N THR A 236 6.14 15.63 -9.61
CA THR A 236 7.07 15.03 -8.63
C THR A 236 8.08 16.03 -8.05
N GLU A 237 8.68 16.90 -8.88
CA GLU A 237 9.68 17.87 -8.44
C GLU A 237 9.10 18.91 -7.48
N GLU A 238 7.92 19.44 -7.80
CA GLU A 238 7.17 20.40 -6.97
C GLU A 238 6.76 19.76 -5.64
N GLU A 239 6.38 18.48 -5.69
CA GLU A 239 6.06 17.69 -4.51
C GLU A 239 7.30 17.32 -3.68
N GLY A 240 8.51 17.51 -4.21
CA GLY A 240 9.78 17.35 -3.51
C GLY A 240 10.49 16.01 -3.76
N PHE A 241 10.11 15.29 -4.82
CA PHE A 241 10.72 14.04 -5.23
C PHE A 241 11.76 14.26 -6.34
N VAL A 242 12.89 13.59 -6.19
CA VAL A 242 13.90 13.42 -7.24
C VAL A 242 14.01 11.94 -7.54
N VAL A 243 13.88 11.58 -8.82
CA VAL A 243 13.93 10.17 -9.27
C VAL A 243 15.17 9.95 -10.12
N ASN A 244 15.92 8.90 -9.84
CA ASN A 244 17.06 8.48 -10.64
C ASN A 244 16.94 7.01 -11.01
N GLU A 245 17.46 6.67 -12.20
CA GLU A 245 17.63 5.28 -12.58
C GLU A 245 18.80 4.64 -11.83
N ILE A 246 18.60 3.40 -11.39
CA ILE A 246 19.62 2.56 -10.79
C ILE A 246 19.83 1.33 -11.68
N VAL A 247 21.03 1.25 -12.26
CA VAL A 247 21.45 0.10 -13.07
C VAL A 247 22.15 -0.90 -12.17
N ARG A 248 21.61 -2.11 -12.04
CA ARG A 248 22.19 -3.21 -11.25
C ARG A 248 23.00 -4.14 -12.14
N ARG A 249 24.22 -4.49 -11.73
CA ARG A 249 25.11 -5.41 -12.47
C ARG A 249 25.77 -6.43 -11.56
N PRO A 250 25.97 -7.69 -12.00
CA PRO A 250 26.75 -8.66 -11.24
C PRO A 250 28.16 -8.14 -10.96
N ARG A 251 28.68 -8.40 -9.76
CA ARG A 251 30.06 -8.12 -9.41
C ARG A 251 30.98 -9.03 -10.22
N GLN A 252 31.98 -8.42 -10.85
CA GLN A 252 33.10 -9.15 -11.43
C GLN A 252 34.30 -9.02 -10.50
N ARG A 253 35.13 -10.06 -10.40
CA ARG A 253 36.38 -10.02 -9.60
C ARG A 253 37.38 -9.05 -10.24
N GLY A 254 37.89 -8.12 -9.45
CA GLY A 254 38.83 -7.08 -9.90
C GLY A 254 38.21 -5.68 -9.84
N TYR A 255 39.03 -4.63 -9.71
CA TYR A 255 38.58 -3.23 -9.79
C TYR A 255 38.08 -2.98 -11.22
N VAL A 256 36.77 -3.10 -11.45
CA VAL A 256 36.19 -2.68 -12.73
C VAL A 256 36.24 -1.16 -12.74
N HIS A 257 37.22 -0.60 -13.44
CA HIS A 257 37.15 0.79 -13.86
C HIS A 257 35.86 0.94 -14.69
N ASP A 258 35.02 1.91 -14.32
CA ASP A 258 33.64 2.04 -14.83
C ASP A 258 33.64 2.47 -16.31
N THR A 259 33.72 1.50 -17.20
CA THR A 259 33.59 1.69 -18.65
C THR A 259 32.25 1.22 -19.20
N ILE A 260 31.37 0.63 -18.36
CA ILE A 260 30.14 -0.04 -18.81
C ILE A 260 28.91 0.86 -18.63
N VAL A 261 28.81 1.62 -17.54
CA VAL A 261 27.70 2.56 -17.32
C VAL A 261 28.23 3.98 -17.47
N LYS A 262 28.19 4.52 -18.70
CA LYS A 262 28.65 5.88 -18.96
C LYS A 262 27.98 6.86 -18.00
N ASN A 263 28.78 7.61 -17.24
CA ASN A 263 28.36 8.61 -16.25
C ASN A 263 27.64 8.07 -15.00
N GLY A 264 27.54 6.76 -14.80
CA GLY A 264 26.99 6.18 -13.58
C GLY A 264 27.89 6.45 -12.36
N LYS A 265 27.30 6.63 -11.18
CA LYS A 265 28.02 6.69 -9.91
C LYS A 265 27.79 5.39 -9.13
N ILE A 266 28.86 4.69 -8.78
CA ILE A 266 28.79 3.51 -7.91
C ILE A 266 28.16 3.90 -6.57
N MET A 267 27.11 3.19 -6.18
CA MET A 267 26.52 3.32 -4.86
C MET A 267 27.30 2.43 -3.89
N LEU A 268 27.97 3.05 -2.91
CA LEU A 268 28.61 2.31 -1.83
C LEU A 268 27.51 1.71 -0.93
N ASN A 269 27.43 0.37 -0.94
CA ASN A 269 26.50 -0.49 -0.19
C ASN A 269 25.98 0.14 1.11
N ARG A 270 24.69 0.48 1.15
CA ARG A 270 24.03 0.88 2.41
C ARG A 270 22.51 0.79 2.37
N ASP A 271 21.95 -0.28 1.81
CA ASP A 271 20.57 -0.65 2.09
C ASP A 271 20.56 -1.94 2.89
N ALA A 272 20.10 -1.85 4.14
CA ALA A 272 20.10 -2.93 5.11
C ALA A 272 19.22 -4.15 4.73
N TYR A 273 18.60 -4.14 3.55
CA TYR A 273 17.64 -5.13 3.06
C TYR A 273 17.90 -5.62 1.63
N SER A 274 19.05 -5.29 1.02
CA SER A 274 19.48 -5.95 -0.21
C SER A 274 20.97 -6.26 -0.15
N ASP A 275 21.35 -7.09 0.81
CA ASP A 275 22.69 -7.66 0.91
C ASP A 275 22.89 -8.74 -0.15
N ASP A 276 22.86 -8.33 -1.42
CA ASP A 276 23.29 -9.20 -2.50
C ASP A 276 24.70 -8.80 -2.86
N SER A 277 25.64 -9.32 -2.06
CA SER A 277 27.08 -9.16 -2.25
C SER A 277 27.55 -9.50 -3.68
N ASN A 278 26.71 -10.18 -4.48
CA ASN A 278 26.96 -10.50 -5.87
C ASN A 278 26.66 -9.36 -6.85
N TYR A 279 26.13 -8.21 -6.43
CA TYR A 279 25.81 -7.10 -7.34
C TYR A 279 26.42 -5.75 -6.93
N VAL A 280 26.56 -4.85 -7.91
CA VAL A 280 26.84 -3.41 -7.75
C VAL A 280 25.69 -2.62 -8.37
N ASN A 281 25.26 -1.58 -7.67
CA ASN A 281 24.26 -0.62 -8.15
C ASN A 281 24.96 0.66 -8.61
N TYR A 282 24.59 1.13 -9.81
CA TYR A 282 25.08 2.36 -10.41
C TYR A 282 23.92 3.36 -10.51
N ARG A 283 24.05 4.50 -9.83
CA ARG A 283 23.09 5.59 -9.94
C ARG A 283 23.39 6.41 -11.19
N ILE A 284 22.43 6.52 -12.09
CA ILE A 284 22.49 7.47 -13.19
C ILE A 284 22.24 8.87 -12.62
N PRO A 285 23.15 9.84 -12.78
CA PRO A 285 23.08 11.13 -12.09
C PRO A 285 22.01 12.07 -12.67
N ILE A 286 21.41 11.70 -13.80
CA ILE A 286 20.35 12.46 -14.45
C ILE A 286 19.03 12.11 -13.77
N ALA A 287 18.30 13.13 -13.34
CA ALA A 287 16.96 12.95 -12.79
C ALA A 287 15.98 12.63 -13.92
N LEU A 288 15.14 11.61 -13.71
CA LEU A 288 14.09 11.22 -14.63
C LEU A 288 12.88 12.15 -14.47
N LYS A 289 12.23 12.50 -15.58
CA LYS A 289 10.99 13.27 -15.54
C LYS A 289 9.79 12.31 -15.42
N PRO A 290 8.68 12.74 -14.79
CA PRO A 290 7.47 11.92 -14.68
C PRO A 290 6.99 11.33 -16.01
N VAL A 291 6.98 12.15 -17.06
CA VAL A 291 6.52 11.79 -18.41
C VAL A 291 7.37 10.70 -19.08
N ASP A 292 8.62 10.51 -18.62
CA ASP A 292 9.51 9.47 -19.12
C ASP A 292 9.24 8.12 -18.42
N LEU A 293 8.65 8.15 -17.23
CA LEU A 293 8.41 6.98 -16.39
C LEU A 293 6.99 6.46 -16.50
N MET A 294 6.00 7.36 -16.50
CA MET A 294 4.59 7.00 -16.37
C MET A 294 3.74 7.73 -17.39
N LYS A 295 2.84 6.98 -18.04
CA LYS A 295 1.92 7.49 -19.06
C LYS A 295 0.53 6.90 -18.87
N PRO A 296 -0.54 7.57 -19.34
CA PRO A 296 -1.85 6.93 -19.47
C PRO A 296 -1.74 5.64 -20.28
N SER A 297 -2.52 4.62 -19.92
CA SER A 297 -2.58 3.36 -20.65
C SER A 297 -3.36 3.54 -21.95
N ASP A 298 -2.82 3.07 -23.06
CA ASP A 298 -3.50 3.06 -24.36
C ASP A 298 -4.64 2.02 -24.43
N SER A 299 -4.65 1.04 -23.52
CA SER A 299 -5.53 -0.13 -23.58
C SER A 299 -6.51 -0.25 -22.41
N LEU A 300 -6.25 0.48 -21.32
CA LEU A 300 -7.04 0.42 -20.09
C LEU A 300 -7.45 1.84 -19.71
N GLU A 301 -8.74 2.12 -19.79
CA GLU A 301 -9.31 3.41 -19.39
C GLU A 301 -8.97 3.72 -17.91
N ASP A 302 -8.68 4.99 -17.60
CA ASP A 302 -8.33 5.47 -16.25
C ASP A 302 -7.14 4.75 -15.58
N LYS A 303 -6.27 4.11 -16.36
CA LYS A 303 -5.03 3.49 -15.88
C LYS A 303 -3.80 4.21 -16.38
N TYR A 304 -2.73 4.07 -15.61
CA TYR A 304 -1.40 4.54 -15.94
C TYR A 304 -0.46 3.35 -16.01
N VAL A 305 0.49 3.38 -16.93
CA VAL A 305 1.57 2.39 -17.04
C VAL A 305 2.87 3.09 -16.66
N LEU A 306 3.54 2.56 -15.63
CA LEU A 306 4.92 2.87 -15.32
C LEU A 306 5.80 1.87 -16.05
N HIS A 307 6.69 2.35 -16.91
CA HIS A 307 7.68 1.52 -17.60
C HIS A 307 9.07 1.74 -16.97
N CYS A 308 9.71 0.66 -16.51
CA CYS A 308 11.08 0.70 -16.01
C CYS A 308 11.78 -0.67 -16.18
N GLU A 309 12.82 -0.72 -17.01
CA GLU A 309 13.62 -1.95 -17.20
C GLU A 309 14.62 -2.19 -16.05
N ASN A 310 15.04 -1.13 -15.37
CA ASN A 310 16.03 -1.15 -14.30
C ASN A 310 15.34 -0.91 -12.93
N MET A 311 16.08 -0.39 -11.95
CA MET A 311 15.52 0.01 -10.66
C MET A 311 15.35 1.53 -10.62
N LEU A 312 14.45 2.01 -9.77
CA LEU A 312 14.33 3.44 -9.46
C LEU A 312 14.87 3.72 -8.07
N MET A 313 15.59 4.83 -7.93
CA MET A 313 15.84 5.47 -6.65
C MET A 313 14.97 6.70 -6.55
N VAL A 314 14.20 6.80 -5.48
CA VAL A 314 13.33 7.93 -5.16
C VAL A 314 13.89 8.62 -3.93
N SER A 315 14.25 9.89 -4.08
CA SER A 315 14.67 10.76 -2.98
C SER A 315 13.56 11.75 -2.64
N TYR A 316 13.16 11.82 -1.37
CA TYR A 316 12.23 12.84 -0.89
C TYR A 316 12.99 13.93 -0.14
N MET A 317 12.91 15.16 -0.64
CA MET A 317 13.82 16.25 -0.26
C MET A 317 13.26 17.18 0.82
N LYS A 318 11.95 17.12 1.08
CA LYS A 318 11.26 18.03 2.02
C LYS A 318 11.38 17.62 3.48
N GLU A 319 11.87 16.41 3.77
CA GLU A 319 12.12 15.97 5.14
C GLU A 319 13.33 15.04 5.26
N LEU A 320 13.81 14.88 6.49
CA LEU A 320 14.84 13.91 6.82
C LEU A 320 14.19 12.57 7.20
N GLU A 321 14.91 11.50 6.95
CA GLU A 321 14.55 10.18 7.47
C GLU A 321 14.52 10.16 9.01
N ALA A 322 13.75 9.24 9.57
CA ALA A 322 13.72 9.03 11.01
C ALA A 322 15.11 8.70 11.60
N ASN A 323 15.42 9.27 12.76
CA ASN A 323 16.66 9.01 13.50
C ASN A 323 16.95 7.51 13.71
N LYS A 324 15.91 6.71 13.93
CA LYS A 324 16.04 5.27 14.12
C LYS A 324 16.56 4.57 12.86
N TYR A 325 16.05 4.97 11.69
CA TYR A 325 16.53 4.45 10.40
C TYR A 325 17.98 4.87 10.15
N ALA A 326 18.30 6.16 10.34
CA ALA A 326 19.66 6.67 10.20
C ALA A 326 20.68 5.89 11.06
N ARG A 327 20.33 5.63 12.33
CA ARG A 327 21.14 4.83 13.26
C ARG A 327 21.30 3.37 12.83
N MET A 328 20.22 2.74 12.35
CA MET A 328 20.27 1.39 11.77
C MET A 328 21.24 1.35 10.58
N MET A 329 21.29 2.43 9.81
CA MET A 329 22.25 2.58 8.72
C MET A 329 23.65 2.98 9.19
N GLY A 330 23.87 3.32 10.47
CA GLY A 330 25.16 3.76 11.02
C GLY A 330 25.57 5.17 10.58
N ARG A 331 24.62 6.08 10.34
CA ARG A 331 24.87 7.44 9.87
C ARG A 331 23.93 8.47 10.52
N LEU A 332 24.21 9.75 10.30
CA LEU A 332 23.28 10.82 10.66
C LEU A 332 22.09 10.84 9.68
N PRO A 333 20.92 11.32 10.12
CA PRO A 333 19.76 11.50 9.25
C PRO A 333 20.11 12.36 8.04
N ARG A 334 19.60 11.96 6.88
CA ARG A 334 19.63 12.71 5.63
C ARG A 334 18.26 12.66 4.97
N GLN A 335 18.11 13.24 3.80
CA GLN A 335 16.90 13.09 2.98
C GLN A 335 16.53 11.62 2.80
N GLN A 336 15.23 11.34 2.75
CA GLN A 336 14.76 9.97 2.57
C GLN A 336 15.18 9.46 1.19
N GLU A 337 15.72 8.25 1.15
CA GLU A 337 16.03 7.55 -0.09
C GLU A 337 15.39 6.15 -0.02
N SER A 338 14.61 5.84 -1.04
CA SER A 338 13.98 4.55 -1.24
C SER A 338 14.33 4.03 -2.63
N MET A 339 14.35 2.71 -2.80
CA MET A 339 14.47 2.10 -4.12
C MET A 339 13.28 1.21 -4.43
N ILE A 340 12.93 1.17 -5.71
CA ILE A 340 11.91 0.29 -6.27
C ILE A 340 12.61 -0.66 -7.24
N ARG A 341 12.52 -1.96 -6.96
CA ARG A 341 12.86 -3.00 -7.92
C ARG A 341 11.59 -3.53 -8.54
N PHE A 342 11.55 -3.58 -9.86
CA PHE A 342 10.43 -4.12 -10.62
C PHE A 342 10.72 -5.57 -10.99
N PHE A 343 9.72 -6.45 -10.87
CA PHE A 343 9.78 -7.84 -11.33
C PHE A 343 9.26 -8.02 -12.75
N GLN A 344 8.64 -6.97 -13.30
CA GLN A 344 8.21 -6.85 -14.69
C GLN A 344 8.43 -5.41 -15.15
N PRO A 345 8.75 -5.17 -16.45
CA PRO A 345 9.06 -3.82 -16.93
C PRO A 345 7.88 -2.85 -16.82
N ASP A 346 6.66 -3.35 -17.02
CA ASP A 346 5.44 -2.54 -17.02
C ASP A 346 4.60 -2.81 -15.78
N CYS A 347 4.34 -1.77 -15.00
CA CYS A 347 3.45 -1.82 -13.84
C CYS A 347 2.25 -0.92 -14.06
N THR A 348 1.05 -1.47 -13.95
CA THR A 348 -0.19 -0.72 -14.11
C THR A 348 -0.65 -0.12 -12.78
N PHE A 349 -1.08 1.14 -12.81
CA PHE A 349 -1.57 1.89 -11.67
C PHE A 349 -2.98 2.44 -11.93
N SER A 350 -3.80 2.52 -10.87
CA SER A 350 -4.99 3.37 -10.87
C SER A 350 -4.60 4.84 -10.80
N LYS A 351 -5.52 5.73 -11.19
CA LYS A 351 -5.31 7.18 -11.09
C LYS A 351 -5.08 7.68 -9.66
N GLU A 352 -5.48 6.93 -8.64
CA GLU A 352 -5.24 7.22 -7.22
C GLU A 352 -3.82 6.86 -6.77
N GLY A 353 -2.95 6.36 -7.67
CA GLY A 353 -1.57 5.98 -7.37
C GLY A 353 -1.41 4.57 -6.80
N VAL A 354 -2.40 3.70 -7.02
CA VAL A 354 -2.40 2.32 -6.50
C VAL A 354 -1.96 1.34 -7.58
N CYS A 355 -0.93 0.54 -7.30
CA CYS A 355 -0.51 -0.50 -8.23
C CYS A 355 -1.55 -1.63 -8.29
N VAL A 356 -1.88 -2.09 -9.50
CA VAL A 356 -2.84 -3.17 -9.73
C VAL A 356 -2.30 -4.51 -9.24
N ASP A 357 -1.02 -4.78 -9.49
CA ASP A 357 -0.30 -5.93 -8.94
C ASP A 357 0.77 -5.44 -7.94
N PRO A 358 0.47 -5.41 -6.63
CA PRO A 358 1.44 -4.95 -5.64
C PRO A 358 2.68 -5.85 -5.53
N LEU A 359 2.62 -7.11 -5.99
CA LEU A 359 3.76 -8.03 -5.96
C LEU A 359 4.73 -7.81 -7.13
N ALA A 360 4.36 -6.97 -8.11
CA ALA A 360 5.23 -6.59 -9.23
C ALA A 360 6.41 -5.69 -8.80
N MET A 361 6.37 -5.15 -7.58
CA MET A 361 7.39 -4.23 -7.05
C MET A 361 7.92 -4.69 -5.69
N LEU A 362 9.21 -4.44 -5.47
CA LEU A 362 9.87 -4.59 -4.17
C LEU A 362 10.45 -3.23 -3.74
N PHE A 363 10.01 -2.76 -2.58
CA PHE A 363 10.53 -1.55 -1.96
C PHE A 363 11.70 -1.87 -1.03
N SER A 364 12.73 -1.03 -1.09
CA SER A 364 13.89 -1.05 -0.18
C SER A 364 14.30 0.37 0.18
N GLY A 365 15.29 0.52 1.06
CA GLY A 365 15.62 1.81 1.65
C GLY A 365 14.56 2.26 2.67
N TYR A 366 14.22 3.54 2.68
CA TYR A 366 13.33 4.12 3.69
C TYR A 366 11.90 3.52 3.65
N TRP A 367 11.31 3.35 2.47
CA TRP A 367 10.01 2.67 2.31
C TRP A 367 10.05 1.17 2.62
N GLY A 368 11.24 0.56 2.64
CA GLY A 368 11.40 -0.80 3.14
C GLY A 368 11.40 -0.89 4.67
N PHE A 369 11.75 0.21 5.35
CA PHE A 369 11.74 0.35 6.80
C PHE A 369 10.35 0.71 7.35
N GLU A 370 9.64 1.60 6.65
CA GLU A 370 8.22 1.89 6.91
C GLU A 370 7.35 0.68 6.54
N LYS A 371 6.35 0.39 7.37
CA LYS A 371 5.46 -0.77 7.20
C LYS A 371 4.02 -0.35 7.47
N LEU A 372 3.12 -1.29 7.79
CA LEU A 372 1.69 -1.01 7.95
C LEU A 372 1.40 0.11 8.97
N ALA A 373 2.20 0.27 10.02
CA ALA A 373 1.96 1.33 11.01
C ALA A 373 2.11 2.75 10.46
N ASP A 374 2.85 2.90 9.35
CA ASP A 374 3.22 4.15 8.69
C ASP A 374 2.43 4.34 7.39
N GLN A 375 1.27 3.69 7.26
CA GLN A 375 0.44 3.74 6.06
C GLN A 375 -0.93 4.37 6.35
N VAL A 376 -1.37 5.21 5.41
CA VAL A 376 -2.74 5.70 5.31
C VAL A 376 -3.51 4.92 4.25
N PRO A 377 -4.84 4.83 4.35
CA PRO A 377 -5.62 4.17 3.31
C PRO A 377 -5.50 4.90 1.96
N TYR A 378 -5.75 4.18 0.87
CA TYR A 378 -5.64 4.69 -0.50
C TYR A 378 -6.67 5.78 -0.84
N ASP A 379 -7.72 5.94 -0.05
CA ASP A 379 -8.68 7.05 -0.17
C ASP A 379 -8.31 8.25 0.75
N TYR A 380 -7.14 8.23 1.40
CA TYR A 380 -6.64 9.39 2.14
C TYR A 380 -6.37 10.56 1.19
N VAL A 381 -6.84 11.75 1.55
CA VAL A 381 -6.59 13.00 0.83
C VAL A 381 -5.92 13.97 1.79
N SER A 382 -4.72 14.43 1.41
CA SER A 382 -3.97 15.40 2.19
C SER A 382 -4.69 16.74 2.23
N THR A 383 -4.68 17.36 3.41
CA THR A 383 -5.28 18.67 3.68
C THR A 383 -4.44 19.83 3.15
N SER A 384 -3.17 19.62 2.80
CA SER A 384 -2.30 20.65 2.23
C SER A 384 -2.58 20.95 0.74
N ARG A 385 -3.44 20.15 0.09
CA ARG A 385 -3.87 20.32 -1.31
C ARG A 385 -5.14 21.17 -1.49
N LYS A 386 -5.57 21.90 -0.46
CA LYS A 386 -6.72 22.80 -0.51
C LYS A 386 -6.34 24.26 -0.63
#